data_AF-A0A5J4R1Y0-F1
#
_entry.id   AF-A0A5J4R1Y0-F1
#
_cell.length_a   1.000
_cell.length_b   1.000
_cell.length_c   1.000
_cell.angle_alpha   90.00
_cell.angle_beta   90.00
_cell.angle_gamma   90.00
#
_symmetry.space_group_name_H-M   'P 1'
#
loop_
_entity.id
_entity.type
_entity.pdbx_description
1 polymer ?
#
loop_
_entity_poly.entity_id
_entity_poly.type
_entity_poly.pdbx_seq_one_letter_code
_entity_poly.pdbx_strand_id
1 'polypeptide(L)'
;MNYRFLTLSFLTVTALLGCSQSKLPVTDLIRLNQLGYFPSEEKIAVADTAVTDNFQIRDVASGKVVYRGVSSGIRPSAISDKQRTVIEFSKVQAPGAYVIELTGVGQSYPFEIKESLLRPLAVAAVKAF
;
A
#
# COMPACT_ATOMS: atom_id res chain seq x y z
N MET A 1 51.91 -26.19 39.57
CA MET A 1 51.83 -27.21 38.49
C MET A 1 51.00 -26.60 37.37
N ASN A 2 51.61 -26.46 36.19
CA ASN A 2 51.17 -25.65 35.04
C ASN A 2 50.14 -26.36 34.15
N TYR A 3 49.17 -25.61 33.61
CA TYR A 3 48.57 -25.72 32.25
C TYR A 3 47.98 -24.32 31.93
N ARG A 4 48.57 -23.40 31.16
CA ARG A 4 48.90 -23.34 29.72
C ARG A 4 47.75 -23.72 28.76
N PHE A 5 47.25 -22.67 28.08
CA PHE A 5 46.56 -22.60 26.77
C PHE A 5 45.20 -23.28 26.60
N LEU A 6 44.16 -22.47 26.30
CA LEU A 6 43.44 -22.59 25.03
C LEU A 6 42.61 -21.31 24.77
N THR A 7 42.97 -20.59 23.71
CA THR A 7 42.24 -19.43 23.16
C THR A 7 40.83 -19.83 22.75
N LEU A 8 39.81 -19.23 23.38
CA LEU A 8 38.42 -19.36 22.93
C LEU A 8 38.16 -18.29 21.86
N SER A 9 38.28 -18.69 20.60
CA SER A 9 37.91 -17.91 19.42
C SER A 9 36.42 -17.54 19.49
N PHE A 10 36.11 -16.25 19.63
CA PHE A 10 34.74 -15.74 19.56
C PHE A 10 34.38 -15.54 18.08
N LEU A 11 33.92 -16.61 17.41
CA LEU A 11 33.42 -16.53 16.05
C LEU A 11 31.99 -15.97 16.08
N THR A 12 31.84 -14.65 15.99
CA THR A 12 30.53 -14.01 15.84
C THR A 12 30.01 -14.24 14.43
N VAL A 13 29.13 -15.22 14.27
CA VAL A 13 28.32 -15.42 13.07
C VAL A 13 27.18 -14.39 13.09
N THR A 14 27.39 -13.23 12.46
CA THR A 14 26.30 -12.32 12.10
C THR A 14 25.63 -12.79 10.82
N ALA A 15 24.61 -13.64 10.95
CA ALA A 15 23.70 -13.96 9.85
C ALA A 15 22.75 -12.78 9.62
N LEU A 16 23.06 -11.92 8.65
CA LEU A 16 22.12 -10.95 8.09
C LEU A 16 21.07 -11.72 7.26
N LEU A 17 19.99 -12.12 7.91
CA LEU A 17 18.74 -12.53 7.26
C LEU A 17 18.14 -11.30 6.58
N GLY A 18 18.59 -11.00 5.36
CA GLY A 18 17.88 -10.11 4.46
C GLY A 18 16.60 -10.79 4.02
N CYS A 19 15.46 -10.43 4.63
CA CYS A 19 14.17 -10.80 4.09
C CYS A 19 13.97 -10.06 2.76
N SER A 20 14.19 -10.75 1.64
CA SER A 20 13.76 -10.29 0.32
C SER A 20 12.23 -10.21 0.30
N GLN A 21 11.68 -9.00 0.41
CA GLN A 21 10.24 -8.79 0.32
C GLN A 21 9.85 -8.82 -1.15
N SER A 22 9.17 -9.88 -1.59
CA SER A 22 8.62 -9.95 -2.94
C SER A 22 7.56 -8.88 -3.12
N LYS A 23 7.75 -7.99 -4.11
CA LYS A 23 6.78 -6.98 -4.48
C LYS A 23 5.63 -7.66 -5.24
N LEU A 24 4.39 -7.36 -4.84
CA LEU A 24 3.21 -7.88 -5.56
C LEU A 24 3.15 -7.27 -6.98
N PRO A 25 2.60 -7.99 -7.97
CA PRO A 25 2.38 -7.44 -9.29
C PRO A 25 1.36 -6.30 -9.24
N VAL A 26 1.56 -5.27 -10.05
CA VAL A 26 0.57 -4.20 -10.24
C VAL A 26 -0.61 -4.75 -11.03
N THR A 27 -1.83 -4.38 -10.66
CA THR A 27 -3.06 -4.86 -11.29
C THR A 27 -4.07 -3.74 -11.54
N ASP A 28 -4.80 -3.84 -12.66
CA ASP A 28 -5.90 -2.95 -13.02
C ASP A 28 -7.19 -3.25 -12.25
N LEU A 29 -7.22 -4.34 -11.47
CA LEU A 29 -8.39 -4.73 -10.69
C LEU A 29 -8.65 -3.78 -9.51
N ILE A 30 -7.64 -3.04 -9.04
CA ILE A 30 -7.76 -2.12 -7.91
C ILE A 30 -7.88 -0.70 -8.45
N ARG A 31 -9.11 -0.16 -8.44
CA ARG A 31 -9.43 1.18 -8.92
C ARG A 31 -9.45 2.18 -7.76
N LEU A 32 -8.82 3.33 -7.98
CA LEU A 32 -8.69 4.42 -7.01
C LEU A 32 -8.58 5.77 -7.74
N ASN A 33 -8.66 6.87 -7.00
CA ASN A 33 -8.39 8.20 -7.54
C ASN A 33 -6.90 8.35 -7.90
N GLN A 34 -6.59 8.36 -9.19
CA GLN A 34 -5.22 8.49 -9.70
C GLN A 34 -4.61 9.88 -9.48
N LEU A 35 -5.42 10.91 -9.22
CA LEU A 35 -4.88 12.21 -8.81
C LEU A 35 -4.32 12.15 -7.39
N GLY A 36 -4.92 11.32 -6.53
CA GLY A 36 -4.61 11.17 -5.11
C GLY A 36 -5.76 11.61 -4.20
N TYR A 37 -5.44 11.92 -2.93
CA TYR A 37 -6.41 12.29 -1.89
C TYR A 37 -5.89 13.43 -1.02
N PHE A 38 -6.80 14.18 -0.39
CA PHE A 38 -6.42 15.08 0.70
C PHE A 38 -6.24 14.32 2.03
N PRO A 39 -5.39 14.81 2.96
CA PRO A 39 -5.15 14.15 4.25
C PRO A 39 -6.41 13.79 5.03
N SER A 40 -7.37 14.72 5.14
CA SER A 40 -8.58 14.54 5.95
C SER A 40 -9.83 14.11 5.15
N GLU A 41 -9.66 13.80 3.86
CA GLU A 41 -10.75 13.33 3.00
C GLU A 41 -11.07 11.86 3.25
N GLU A 42 -12.32 11.47 2.96
CA GLU A 42 -12.71 10.07 2.83
C GLU A 42 -11.95 9.42 1.65
N LYS A 43 -11.38 8.24 1.88
CA LYS A 43 -10.56 7.53 0.89
C LYS A 43 -11.10 6.13 0.67
N ILE A 44 -11.56 5.89 -0.54
CA ILE A 44 -12.15 4.63 -0.97
C ILE A 44 -11.47 4.14 -2.24
N ALA A 45 -11.12 2.87 -2.26
CA ALA A 45 -10.76 2.13 -3.46
C ALA A 45 -11.76 0.99 -3.70
N VAL A 46 -11.85 0.56 -4.94
CA VAL A 46 -12.74 -0.53 -5.36
C VAL A 46 -11.90 -1.60 -6.04
N ALA A 47 -11.97 -2.82 -5.53
CA ALA A 47 -11.47 -3.98 -6.25
C ALA A 47 -12.60 -4.57 -7.11
N ASP A 48 -12.37 -4.70 -8.42
CA ASP A 48 -13.26 -5.39 -9.38
C ASP A 48 -13.12 -6.92 -9.28
N THR A 49 -13.05 -7.42 -8.05
CA THR A 49 -13.02 -8.84 -7.72
C THR A 49 -13.54 -9.04 -6.30
N ALA A 50 -14.00 -10.24 -6.02
CA ALA A 50 -14.39 -10.67 -4.70
C ALA A 50 -13.15 -10.84 -3.84
N VAL A 51 -13.03 -10.07 -2.77
CA VAL A 51 -11.96 -10.18 -1.78
C VAL A 51 -12.61 -10.20 -0.40
N THR A 52 -12.39 -11.28 0.33
CA THR A 52 -12.86 -11.45 1.72
C THR A 52 -11.76 -11.15 2.75
N ASP A 53 -10.58 -10.75 2.27
CA ASP A 53 -9.37 -10.73 3.06
C ASP A 53 -8.98 -9.33 3.55
N ASN A 54 -7.93 -9.32 4.36
CA ASN A 54 -7.23 -8.13 4.81
C ASN A 54 -6.52 -7.44 3.65
N PHE A 55 -6.43 -6.11 3.71
CA PHE A 55 -5.60 -5.31 2.83
C PHE A 55 -4.53 -4.57 3.62
N GLN A 56 -3.50 -4.10 2.92
CA GLN A 56 -2.42 -3.32 3.50
C GLN A 56 -2.19 -2.07 2.67
N ILE A 57 -1.74 -1.00 3.32
CA ILE A 57 -1.19 0.16 2.64
C ILE A 57 0.29 0.23 2.94
N ARG A 58 1.08 0.33 1.87
CA ARG A 58 2.54 0.42 1.93
C ARG A 58 2.98 1.79 1.45
N ASP A 59 3.88 2.40 2.21
CA ASP A 59 4.60 3.59 1.80
C ASP A 59 5.62 3.24 0.70
N VAL A 60 5.58 3.96 -0.41
CA VAL A 60 6.39 3.65 -1.60
C VAL A 60 7.88 3.90 -1.35
N ALA A 61 8.22 4.94 -0.58
CA ALA A 61 9.61 5.34 -0.35
C ALA A 61 10.34 4.39 0.60
N SER A 62 9.73 4.07 1.73
CA SER A 62 10.30 3.22 2.78
C SER A 62 10.00 1.73 2.58
N GLY A 63 9.01 1.40 1.75
CA GLY A 63 8.49 0.04 1.60
C GLY A 63 7.79 -0.47 2.86
N LYS A 64 7.52 0.35 3.87
CA LYS A 64 6.89 -0.08 5.12
C LYS A 64 5.39 -0.15 4.99
N VAL A 65 4.79 -1.16 5.61
CA VAL A 65 3.33 -1.23 5.79
C VAL A 65 2.94 -0.20 6.84
N VAL A 66 2.18 0.81 6.42
CA VAL A 66 1.72 1.92 7.28
C VAL A 66 0.31 1.69 7.81
N TYR A 67 -0.47 0.82 7.17
CA TYR A 67 -1.82 0.49 7.60
C TYR A 67 -2.21 -0.94 7.21
N ARG A 68 -3.02 -1.57 8.06
CA ARG A 68 -3.67 -2.86 7.82
C ARG A 68 -5.15 -2.68 8.10
N GLY A 69 -5.99 -3.13 7.18
CA GLY A 69 -7.44 -3.02 7.30
C GLY A 69 -8.15 -4.27 6.82
N VAL A 70 -9.44 -4.36 7.14
CA VAL A 70 -10.34 -5.40 6.65
C VAL A 70 -11.21 -4.77 5.57
N SER A 71 -11.33 -5.42 4.42
CA SER A 71 -12.20 -4.95 3.36
C SER A 71 -13.67 -4.99 3.80
N SER A 72 -14.50 -4.04 3.34
CA SER A 72 -15.88 -3.87 3.83
C SER A 72 -16.89 -4.90 3.27
N GLY A 73 -16.39 -6.06 2.82
CA GLY A 73 -17.18 -7.14 2.23
C GLY A 73 -17.53 -6.92 0.76
N ILE A 74 -17.99 -7.99 0.12
CA ILE A 74 -18.37 -8.01 -1.29
C ILE A 74 -19.73 -7.33 -1.45
N ARG A 75 -19.81 -6.34 -2.35
CA ARG A 75 -21.06 -5.72 -2.77
C ARG A 75 -21.37 -6.13 -4.22
N PRO A 76 -22.55 -6.71 -4.48
CA PRO A 76 -22.99 -6.95 -5.85
C PRO A 76 -23.19 -5.60 -6.57
N SER A 77 -22.77 -5.51 -7.82
CA SER A 77 -23.05 -4.35 -8.65
C SER A 77 -24.51 -4.41 -9.14
N ALA A 78 -25.27 -3.34 -8.95
CA ALA A 78 -26.66 -3.26 -9.40
C ALA A 78 -26.82 -3.26 -10.93
N ILE A 79 -25.72 -3.04 -11.68
CA ILE A 79 -25.73 -2.80 -13.14
C ILE A 79 -24.90 -3.87 -13.88
N SER A 80 -24.17 -4.74 -13.17
CA SER A 80 -23.34 -5.77 -13.80
C SER A 80 -23.24 -7.02 -12.93
N ASP A 81 -23.07 -8.19 -13.54
CA ASP A 81 -22.82 -9.47 -12.82
C ASP A 81 -21.44 -9.54 -12.13
N LYS A 82 -20.71 -8.42 -12.06
CA LYS A 82 -19.39 -8.33 -11.42
C LYS A 82 -19.53 -8.12 -9.91
N GLN A 83 -18.75 -8.90 -9.16
CA GLN A 83 -18.54 -8.70 -7.72
C GLN A 83 -17.52 -7.59 -7.49
N ARG A 84 -17.76 -6.73 -6.50
CA ARG A 84 -16.85 -5.65 -6.13
C ARG A 84 -16.59 -5.64 -4.64
N THR A 85 -15.38 -5.29 -4.26
CA THR A 85 -15.00 -5.13 -2.85
C THR A 85 -14.62 -3.69 -2.59
N VAL A 86 -15.21 -3.08 -1.56
CA VAL A 86 -14.93 -1.70 -1.17
C VAL A 86 -13.85 -1.68 -0.08
N ILE A 87 -12.81 -0.88 -0.31
CA ILE A 87 -11.64 -0.74 0.55
C ILE A 87 -11.63 0.69 1.07
N GLU A 88 -11.88 0.85 2.37
CA GLU A 88 -11.90 2.14 3.06
C GLU A 88 -10.58 2.32 3.81
N PHE A 89 -9.89 3.45 3.59
CA PHE A 89 -8.58 3.68 4.17
C PHE A 89 -8.32 5.13 4.58
N SER A 90 -9.37 5.87 4.93
CA SER A 90 -9.31 7.28 5.34
C SER A 90 -8.46 7.51 6.58
N LYS A 91 -8.20 6.46 7.38
CA LYS A 91 -7.27 6.49 8.52
C LYS A 91 -5.82 6.78 8.11
N VAL A 92 -5.45 6.57 6.85
CA VAL A 92 -4.15 7.01 6.32
C VAL A 92 -4.27 8.47 5.90
N GLN A 93 -3.63 9.35 6.67
CA GLN A 93 -3.73 10.80 6.50
C GLN A 93 -2.37 11.46 6.23
N ALA A 94 -1.28 10.81 6.62
CA ALA A 94 0.05 11.34 6.42
C ALA A 94 0.30 11.62 4.93
N PRO A 95 0.80 12.81 4.57
CA PRO A 95 1.20 13.08 3.19
C PRO A 95 2.31 12.14 2.73
N GLY A 96 2.21 11.64 1.51
CA GLY A 96 3.15 10.66 0.98
C GLY A 96 2.63 9.93 -0.27
N ALA A 97 3.42 8.99 -0.77
CA ALA A 97 3.08 8.13 -1.89
C ALA A 97 2.87 6.69 -1.40
N TYR A 98 1.77 6.08 -1.78
CA TYR A 98 1.31 4.81 -1.22
C TYR A 98 0.83 3.85 -2.31
N VAL A 99 0.80 2.56 -1.98
CA VAL A 99 0.11 1.51 -2.74
C VAL A 99 -0.82 0.71 -1.82
N ILE A 100 -1.96 0.26 -2.37
CA ILE A 100 -2.84 -0.70 -1.71
C ILE A 100 -2.42 -2.09 -2.14
N GLU A 101 -2.22 -3.00 -1.19
CA GLU A 101 -1.89 -4.40 -1.42
C GLU A 101 -3.05 -5.29 -0.98
N LEU A 102 -3.48 -6.15 -1.90
CA LEU A 102 -4.48 -7.19 -1.68
C LEU A 102 -3.83 -8.55 -1.90
N THR A 103 -3.80 -9.37 -0.84
CA THR A 103 -3.26 -10.73 -0.90
C THR A 103 -4.01 -11.55 -1.95
N GLY A 104 -3.26 -12.26 -2.80
CA GLY A 104 -3.83 -13.08 -3.88
C GLY A 104 -4.32 -12.31 -5.11
N VAL A 105 -4.37 -10.97 -5.07
CA VAL A 105 -4.83 -10.12 -6.18
C VAL A 105 -3.68 -9.31 -6.78
N GLY A 106 -2.89 -8.64 -5.95
CA GLY A 106 -1.80 -7.76 -6.39
C GLY A 106 -1.79 -6.44 -5.64
N GLN A 107 -1.13 -5.43 -6.21
CA GLN A 107 -1.09 -4.07 -5.69
C GLN A 107 -1.68 -3.06 -6.68
N SER A 108 -2.19 -1.95 -6.15
CA SER A 108 -2.67 -0.84 -6.96
C SER A 108 -1.53 -0.11 -7.67
N TYR A 109 -1.89 0.76 -8.62
CA TYR A 109 -1.01 1.87 -8.98
C TYR A 109 -0.70 2.75 -7.76
N PRO A 110 0.47 3.39 -7.73
CA PRO A 110 0.80 4.35 -6.67
C PRO A 110 -0.16 5.54 -6.70
N PHE A 111 -0.52 6.05 -5.52
CA PHE A 111 -1.33 7.24 -5.34
C PHE A 111 -0.72 8.16 -4.29
N GLU A 112 -1.05 9.44 -4.34
CA GLU A 112 -0.52 10.44 -3.42
C GLU A 112 -1.58 10.89 -2.39
N ILE A 113 -1.11 11.21 -1.20
CA ILE A 113 -1.87 12.00 -0.22
C ILE A 113 -1.14 13.34 -0.07
N LYS A 114 -1.82 14.46 -0.36
CA LYS A 114 -1.21 15.81 -0.28
C LYS A 114 -2.24 16.92 -0.12
N GLU A 115 -1.84 18.01 0.53
CA GLU A 115 -2.68 19.19 0.81
C GLU A 115 -3.05 20.02 -0.43
N SER A 116 -2.21 20.01 -1.46
CA SER A 116 -2.40 20.81 -2.68
C SER A 116 -2.67 19.95 -3.91
N LEU A 117 -3.53 18.93 -3.74
CA LEU A 117 -3.83 17.94 -4.76
C LEU A 117 -4.28 18.55 -6.10
N LEU A 118 -5.24 19.47 -6.03
CA LEU A 118 -5.93 20.01 -7.21
C LEU A 118 -5.23 21.21 -7.84
N ARG A 119 -4.19 21.76 -7.22
CA ARG A 119 -3.55 23.01 -7.69
C ARG A 119 -3.02 22.90 -9.12
N PRO A 120 -2.31 21.83 -9.53
CA PRO A 120 -1.86 21.69 -10.91
C PRO A 120 -3.02 21.57 -11.90
N LEU A 121 -4.08 20.83 -11.53
CA LEU A 121 -5.28 20.67 -12.34
C LEU A 121 -6.00 22.00 -12.53
N ALA A 122 -6.16 22.79 -11.47
CA ALA A 122 -6.77 24.11 -11.53
C ALA A 122 -6.00 25.08 -12.44
N VAL A 123 -4.66 25.11 -12.33
CA VAL A 123 -3.81 25.94 -13.21
C VAL A 123 -3.93 25.51 -14.67
N ALA A 124 -3.92 24.20 -14.94
CA ALA A 124 -4.07 23.68 -16.29
C ALA A 124 -5.44 24.01 -16.89
N ALA A 125 -6.51 23.91 -16.09
CA ALA A 125 -7.87 24.26 -16.53
C ALA A 125 -7.97 25.73 -16.93
N VAL A 126 -7.39 26.66 -16.16
CA VAL A 126 -7.37 28.08 -16.51
C VAL A 126 -6.55 28.35 -17.78
N LYS A 127 -5.43 27.64 -17.98
CA LYS A 127 -4.59 27.79 -19.20
C LYS A 127 -5.27 27.27 -20.47
N ALA A 128 -6.32 26.46 -20.36
CA ALA A 128 -6.99 25.87 -21.51
C ALA A 128 -8.02 26.81 -22.16
N PHE A 129 -8.35 27.92 -21.50
CA PHE A 129 -9.24 28.98 -21.99
C PHE A 129 -8.42 30.21 -22.40
#